data_AF-A0A2A4HFS9-F1
#
_entry.id   AF-A0A2A4HFS9-F1
#
_cell.length_a   1.000
_cell.length_b   1.000
_cell.length_c   1.000
_cell.angle_alpha   90.00
_cell.angle_beta   90.00
_cell.angle_gamma   90.00
#
_symmetry.space_group_name_H-M   'P 1'
#
loop_
_entity.id
_entity.type
_entity.pdbx_description
1 polymer ?
#
loop_
_entity_poly.entity_id
_entity_poly.type
_entity_poly.pdbx_seq_one_letter_code
_entity_poly.pdbx_strand_id
1 'polypeptide(L)'
;LGERLDIVTSNANLSTEVTDDETLVIAMSDDLDVNSVTTNTLDVANNATIGGALNVTGQTTLSGGLSMDGNRITNVAAGIDGTDAVNVDQLTNVSDVANAGWNVQTNGDTATNVAPGDTVQMIDGQNIAITRNGTDITVATADDVTFTNVEVTENLNVAGDTHIGGSTIINENLTVEGETRLGDHFLVNNEGNVTYTGDITEGDHITNKAYVDNSVTELGDTPLTFGANEGEDTERRLGDRLDIVGEANEEGNSNIITKLTDDETLELALSNDLEIGNSITVGDTFIDGDSITTNNVTVNENLTVEGDTFLNENLYVDGSTTINENLTVEGETRLGDHFLVNNEGNVTYTGDITEGDHITNKAYVDNSVTELGDTPLTFGANEGEDTERRLGDRLDIVGEANEEGNSNIITKLTDDETLELALSDDLEIGNSITVGDTFIDGDSITTNNMTVNENLTVAGETRLGDNFFVNNEGNVTYTGEITEGDHITNKAYVDNSVTELGDTPLTFGANEG
;
A
#
# COMPACT_ATOMS: atom_id res chain seq x y z
N LEU A 1 -29.00 220.99 -2.41
CA LEU A 1 -29.31 220.22 -3.64
C LEU A 1 -27.98 219.92 -4.32
N GLY A 2 -27.64 218.65 -4.51
CA GLY A 2 -26.32 218.21 -5.01
C GLY A 2 -25.54 217.23 -4.12
N GLU A 3 -26.18 216.61 -3.11
CA GLU A 3 -25.55 215.53 -2.32
C GLU A 3 -25.80 214.18 -3.00
N ARG A 4 -24.77 213.31 -3.05
CA ARG A 4 -24.83 211.98 -3.66
C ARG A 4 -24.96 210.92 -2.58
N LEU A 5 -25.93 210.01 -2.71
CA LEU A 5 -26.06 208.83 -1.88
C LEU A 5 -25.47 207.63 -2.63
N ASP A 6 -24.32 207.14 -2.17
CA ASP A 6 -23.74 205.91 -2.71
C ASP A 6 -24.35 204.70 -1.98
N ILE A 7 -24.95 203.80 -2.74
CA ILE A 7 -25.45 202.51 -2.24
C ILE A 7 -24.44 201.45 -2.68
N VAL A 8 -23.81 200.80 -1.70
CA VAL A 8 -22.79 199.77 -1.90
C VAL A 8 -23.18 198.51 -1.16
N THR A 9 -22.95 197.34 -1.77
CA THR A 9 -23.18 196.05 -1.14
C THR A 9 -21.89 195.55 -0.48
N SER A 10 -22.02 194.86 0.66
CA SER A 10 -20.87 194.34 1.42
C SER A 10 -20.35 193.00 0.89
N ASN A 11 -21.12 192.33 0.04
CA ASN A 11 -20.80 191.07 -0.63
C ASN A 11 -21.62 190.93 -1.94
N ALA A 12 -21.37 189.85 -2.69
CA ALA A 12 -22.04 189.58 -3.96
C ALA A 12 -23.48 189.03 -3.82
N ASN A 13 -23.97 188.77 -2.61
CA ASN A 13 -25.30 188.16 -2.41
C ASN A 13 -26.46 189.12 -2.73
N LEU A 14 -26.17 190.42 -2.74
CA LEU A 14 -27.09 191.47 -3.18
C LEU A 14 -26.48 192.25 -4.34
N SER A 15 -27.30 192.56 -5.32
CA SER A 15 -27.02 193.53 -6.38
C SER A 15 -27.92 194.75 -6.23
N THR A 16 -27.41 195.92 -6.63
CA THR A 16 -28.14 197.19 -6.58
C THR A 16 -27.93 197.95 -7.88
N GLU A 17 -29.02 198.25 -8.57
CA GLU A 17 -29.02 198.96 -9.86
C GLU A 17 -30.05 200.08 -9.82
N VAL A 18 -29.72 201.25 -10.38
CA VAL A 18 -30.69 202.34 -10.56
C VAL A 18 -31.11 202.32 -12.03
N THR A 19 -32.41 202.12 -12.27
CA THR A 19 -32.98 202.12 -13.62
C THR A 19 -33.16 203.55 -14.16
N ASP A 20 -33.36 203.67 -15.47
CA ASP A 20 -33.59 204.96 -16.16
C ASP A 20 -34.78 205.76 -15.58
N ASP A 21 -35.77 205.07 -14.97
CA ASP A 21 -36.95 205.65 -14.31
C ASP A 21 -36.70 206.00 -12.82
N GLU A 22 -35.46 206.32 -12.45
CA GLU A 22 -35.00 206.70 -11.09
C GLU A 22 -35.31 205.66 -9.98
N THR A 23 -35.62 204.41 -10.34
CA THR A 23 -35.98 203.35 -9.39
C THR A 23 -34.76 202.50 -9.01
N LEU A 24 -34.49 202.39 -7.71
CA LEU A 24 -33.49 201.45 -7.19
C LEU A 24 -34.07 200.02 -7.15
N VAL A 25 -33.48 199.13 -7.92
CA VAL A 25 -33.68 197.68 -7.81
C VAL A 25 -32.66 197.13 -6.81
N ILE A 26 -33.14 196.31 -5.87
CA ILE A 26 -32.31 195.48 -5.00
C ILE A 26 -32.73 194.03 -5.23
N ALA A 27 -31.80 193.19 -5.70
CA ALA A 27 -32.05 191.78 -5.98
C ALA A 27 -31.03 190.90 -5.26
N MET A 28 -31.45 189.67 -4.93
CA MET A 28 -30.55 188.63 -4.45
C MET A 28 -29.88 187.93 -5.64
N SER A 29 -28.63 187.49 -5.47
CA SER A 29 -27.94 186.61 -6.41
C SER A 29 -28.59 185.21 -6.41
N ASP A 30 -28.61 184.55 -7.57
CA ASP A 30 -29.06 183.14 -7.69
C ASP A 30 -28.15 182.21 -6.89
N ASP A 31 -26.84 182.45 -6.93
CA ASP A 31 -25.84 181.81 -6.08
C ASP A 31 -25.58 182.69 -4.83
N LEU A 32 -25.86 182.15 -3.64
CA LEU A 32 -25.66 182.85 -2.36
C LEU A 32 -24.45 182.28 -1.61
N ASP A 33 -23.43 183.12 -1.39
CA ASP A 33 -22.29 182.79 -0.53
C ASP A 33 -22.66 183.05 0.94
N VAL A 34 -23.13 182.01 1.63
CA VAL A 34 -23.61 182.09 3.03
C VAL A 34 -23.02 180.98 3.88
N ASN A 35 -22.53 181.35 5.07
CA ASN A 35 -21.95 180.39 6.03
C ASN A 35 -22.98 179.45 6.66
N SER A 36 -24.25 179.85 6.73
CA SER A 36 -25.33 179.06 7.31
C SER A 36 -26.70 179.53 6.83
N VAL A 37 -27.63 178.58 6.67
CA VAL A 37 -29.05 178.84 6.42
C VAL A 37 -29.85 178.15 7.52
N THR A 38 -30.56 178.95 8.34
CA THR A 38 -31.48 178.43 9.35
C THR A 38 -32.88 178.43 8.80
N THR A 39 -33.46 177.25 8.57
CA THR A 39 -34.85 177.06 8.13
C THR A 39 -35.51 175.92 8.91
N ASN A 40 -36.83 175.98 9.07
CA ASN A 40 -37.62 174.87 9.62
C ASN A 40 -37.71 173.69 8.64
N THR A 41 -37.60 173.95 7.34
CA THR A 41 -37.65 172.94 6.28
C THR A 41 -36.80 173.43 5.12
N LEU A 42 -35.85 172.61 4.69
CA LEU A 42 -35.09 172.82 3.47
C LEU A 42 -35.69 171.92 2.38
N ASP A 43 -36.41 172.52 1.45
CA ASP A 43 -36.91 171.84 0.25
C ASP A 43 -35.96 172.11 -0.91
N VAL A 44 -35.62 171.07 -1.67
CA VAL A 44 -34.65 171.13 -2.79
C VAL A 44 -35.25 170.38 -3.97
N ALA A 45 -35.60 171.11 -5.02
CA ALA A 45 -36.32 170.56 -6.17
C ALA A 45 -35.51 169.57 -7.05
N ASN A 46 -34.19 169.49 -6.84
CA ASN A 46 -33.26 168.62 -7.57
C ASN A 46 -32.29 167.95 -6.58
N ASN A 47 -30.98 168.00 -6.85
CA ASN A 47 -29.96 167.37 -6.01
C ASN A 47 -29.44 168.35 -4.95
N ALA A 48 -29.34 167.90 -3.70
CA ALA A 48 -28.55 168.57 -2.67
C ALA A 48 -27.16 167.92 -2.58
N THR A 49 -26.10 168.71 -2.78
CA THR A 49 -24.71 168.28 -2.56
C THR A 49 -24.24 168.79 -1.21
N ILE A 50 -23.97 167.89 -0.26
CA ILE A 50 -23.40 168.26 1.04
C ILE A 50 -21.89 168.03 1.00
N GLY A 51 -21.11 169.11 1.01
CA GLY A 51 -19.63 169.06 0.97
C GLY A 51 -18.96 168.57 2.26
N GLY A 52 -19.69 167.88 3.13
CA GLY A 52 -19.27 167.46 4.46
C GLY A 52 -20.25 166.46 5.09
N ALA A 53 -20.22 166.30 6.41
CA ALA A 53 -21.10 165.38 7.10
C ALA A 53 -22.55 165.87 7.15
N LEU A 54 -23.49 165.05 6.68
CA LEU A 54 -24.93 165.24 6.89
C LEU A 54 -25.34 164.64 8.24
N ASN A 55 -25.52 165.48 9.26
CA ASN A 55 -26.00 165.06 10.57
C ASN A 55 -27.53 165.10 10.62
N VAL A 56 -28.19 163.94 10.62
CA VAL A 56 -29.65 163.82 10.80
C VAL A 56 -29.94 163.32 12.21
N THR A 57 -30.77 164.06 12.96
CA THR A 57 -31.14 163.73 14.35
C THR A 57 -32.43 162.92 14.48
N GLY A 58 -33.13 162.68 13.36
CA GLY A 58 -34.36 161.90 13.29
C GLY A 58 -34.29 160.81 12.22
N GLN A 59 -35.44 160.20 11.90
CA GLN A 59 -35.53 159.19 10.84
C GLN A 59 -35.31 159.83 9.46
N THR A 60 -34.46 159.22 8.64
CA THR A 60 -34.34 159.53 7.21
C THR A 60 -35.21 158.56 6.43
N THR A 61 -36.08 159.07 5.55
CA THR A 61 -36.81 158.27 4.57
C THR A 61 -36.24 158.57 3.18
N LEU A 62 -35.78 157.54 2.48
CA LEU A 62 -35.32 157.63 1.10
C LEU A 62 -36.41 157.01 0.20
N SER A 63 -36.91 157.77 -0.77
CA SER A 63 -37.88 157.28 -1.76
C SER A 63 -37.23 156.50 -2.91
N GLY A 64 -35.91 156.55 -3.02
CA GLY A 64 -35.09 155.76 -3.93
C GLY A 64 -34.02 154.95 -3.16
N GLY A 65 -33.14 154.28 -3.91
CA GLY A 65 -32.04 153.51 -3.33
C GLY A 65 -30.91 154.40 -2.76
N LEU A 66 -30.14 153.83 -1.84
CA LEU A 66 -28.91 154.43 -1.31
C LEU A 66 -27.70 153.85 -2.05
N SER A 67 -26.97 154.67 -2.83
CA SER A 67 -25.61 154.31 -3.24
C SER A 67 -24.63 154.71 -2.14
N MET A 68 -23.70 153.82 -1.81
CA MET A 68 -22.55 154.12 -0.95
C MET A 68 -21.26 154.34 -1.77
N ASP A 69 -21.29 154.23 -3.10
CA ASP A 69 -20.13 154.31 -4.00
C ASP A 69 -18.93 153.46 -3.52
N GLY A 70 -19.23 152.23 -3.05
CA GLY A 70 -18.24 151.27 -2.54
C GLY A 70 -17.82 151.50 -1.08
N ASN A 71 -18.30 152.55 -0.41
CA ASN A 71 -18.03 152.78 1.02
C ASN A 71 -18.80 151.81 1.93
N ARG A 72 -18.28 151.59 3.14
CA ARG A 72 -18.91 150.75 4.16
C ARG A 72 -20.02 151.50 4.90
N ILE A 73 -21.11 150.81 5.18
CA ILE A 73 -22.05 151.21 6.23
C ILE A 73 -21.52 150.62 7.56
N THR A 74 -21.37 151.46 8.58
CA THR A 74 -20.87 151.05 9.91
C THR A 74 -21.96 151.21 10.97
N ASN A 75 -21.77 150.59 12.14
CA ASN A 75 -22.71 150.60 13.27
C ASN A 75 -24.11 150.03 12.94
N VAL A 76 -24.18 149.07 12.01
CA VAL A 76 -25.40 148.30 11.70
C VAL A 76 -25.63 147.27 12.81
N ALA A 77 -26.73 147.42 13.55
CA ALA A 77 -27.19 146.42 14.51
C ALA A 77 -27.55 145.10 13.81
N ALA A 78 -27.61 144.00 14.56
CA ALA A 78 -28.07 142.74 13.98
C ALA A 78 -29.53 142.86 13.54
N GLY A 79 -29.83 142.50 12.29
CA GLY A 79 -31.19 142.48 11.76
C GLY A 79 -32.04 141.42 12.45
N ILE A 80 -33.30 141.76 12.73
CA ILE A 80 -34.28 140.93 13.44
C ILE A 80 -35.40 140.52 12.49
N ASP A 81 -35.92 141.47 11.71
CA ASP A 81 -36.99 141.24 10.73
C ASP A 81 -36.44 140.95 9.33
N GLY A 82 -37.23 140.28 8.50
CA GLY A 82 -36.80 139.83 7.16
C GLY A 82 -36.47 140.93 6.14
N THR A 83 -36.62 142.20 6.51
CA THR A 83 -36.26 143.38 5.70
C THR A 83 -35.08 144.17 6.27
N ASP A 84 -34.54 143.77 7.42
CA ASP A 84 -33.40 144.44 8.02
C ASP A 84 -32.09 144.15 7.27
N ALA A 85 -31.14 145.09 7.32
CA ALA A 85 -29.80 144.85 6.83
C ALA A 85 -29.07 143.89 7.79
N VAL A 86 -28.44 142.84 7.24
CA VAL A 86 -27.57 141.95 8.01
C VAL A 86 -26.20 142.58 8.22
N ASN A 87 -25.63 142.41 9.41
CA ASN A 87 -24.26 142.83 9.70
C ASN A 87 -23.25 141.67 9.52
N VAL A 88 -21.95 141.99 9.60
CA VAL A 88 -20.88 141.01 9.36
C VAL A 88 -20.87 139.89 10.41
N ASP A 89 -21.28 140.17 11.64
CA ASP A 89 -21.32 139.19 12.73
C ASP A 89 -22.37 138.11 12.46
N GLN A 90 -23.55 138.49 11.96
CA GLN A 90 -24.59 137.54 11.53
C GLN A 90 -24.11 136.62 10.39
N LEU A 91 -23.40 137.18 9.40
CA LEU A 91 -22.81 136.39 8.32
C LEU A 91 -21.67 135.49 8.82
N THR A 92 -20.90 135.94 9.80
CA THR A 92 -19.80 135.17 10.40
C THR A 92 -20.35 133.97 11.19
N ASN A 93 -21.40 134.15 11.98
CA ASN A 93 -22.09 133.04 12.66
C ASN A 93 -22.57 131.96 11.68
N VAL A 94 -23.11 132.35 10.52
CA VAL A 94 -23.50 131.40 9.47
C VAL A 94 -22.28 130.71 8.85
N SER A 95 -21.21 131.48 8.59
CA SER A 95 -19.93 130.96 8.10
C SER A 95 -19.33 129.94 9.06
N ASP A 96 -19.31 130.20 10.36
CA ASP A 96 -18.72 129.32 11.36
C ASP A 96 -19.47 127.97 11.44
N VAL A 97 -20.81 128.00 11.42
CA VAL A 97 -21.64 126.78 11.35
C VAL A 97 -21.43 126.03 10.03
N ALA A 98 -21.40 126.74 8.90
CA ALA A 98 -21.18 126.13 7.60
C ALA A 98 -19.78 125.51 7.45
N ASN A 99 -18.77 126.06 8.15
CA ASN A 99 -17.38 125.59 8.12
C ASN A 99 -17.01 124.59 9.23
N ALA A 100 -17.91 124.31 10.18
CA ALA A 100 -17.61 123.45 11.33
C ALA A 100 -17.26 121.99 10.95
N GLY A 101 -17.96 121.44 9.95
CA GLY A 101 -17.86 120.01 9.61
C GLY A 101 -18.59 119.11 10.63
N TRP A 102 -18.23 117.83 10.64
CA TRP A 102 -18.72 116.85 11.62
C TRP A 102 -17.66 115.79 11.93
N ASN A 103 -17.63 115.25 13.14
CA ASN A 103 -16.63 114.24 13.52
C ASN A 103 -17.09 112.82 13.20
N VAL A 104 -16.26 112.05 12.48
CA VAL A 104 -16.37 110.59 12.33
C VAL A 104 -15.56 109.88 13.41
N GLN A 105 -16.11 108.82 14.00
CA GLN A 105 -15.49 108.01 15.04
C GLN A 105 -16.00 106.56 14.92
N THR A 106 -15.12 105.57 15.10
CA THR A 106 -15.45 104.14 15.04
C THR A 106 -15.02 103.42 16.32
N ASN A 107 -15.92 102.64 16.93
CA ASN A 107 -15.62 101.82 18.12
C ASN A 107 -14.94 102.57 19.29
N GLY A 108 -15.17 103.88 19.43
CA GLY A 108 -14.58 104.71 20.48
C GLY A 108 -13.13 105.16 20.23
N ASP A 109 -12.65 105.10 18.98
CA ASP A 109 -11.34 105.62 18.56
C ASP A 109 -11.22 107.17 18.66
N THR A 110 -10.17 107.75 18.07
CA THR A 110 -10.01 109.22 18.06
C THR A 110 -10.86 109.84 16.96
N ALA A 111 -11.88 110.59 17.38
CA ALA A 111 -12.78 111.30 16.48
C ALA A 111 -12.02 112.25 15.53
N THR A 112 -12.34 112.18 14.23
CA THR A 112 -11.69 112.95 13.15
C THR A 112 -12.71 113.86 12.48
N ASN A 113 -12.41 115.15 12.33
CA ASN A 113 -13.33 116.09 11.69
C ASN A 113 -13.34 115.90 10.16
N VAL A 114 -14.54 115.80 9.60
CA VAL A 114 -14.83 115.80 8.17
C VAL A 114 -15.23 117.23 7.81
N ALA A 115 -14.35 117.97 7.15
CA ALA A 115 -14.62 119.35 6.77
C ALA A 115 -15.64 119.42 5.61
N PRO A 116 -16.28 120.58 5.38
CA PRO A 116 -17.18 120.73 4.24
C PRO A 116 -16.44 120.50 2.91
N GLY A 117 -16.94 119.53 2.13
CA GLY A 117 -16.32 119.10 0.88
C GLY A 117 -15.44 117.84 1.00
N ASP A 118 -15.11 117.41 2.22
CA ASP A 118 -14.41 116.13 2.43
C ASP A 118 -15.34 114.93 2.16
N THR A 119 -14.74 113.76 1.93
CA THR A 119 -15.44 112.50 1.66
C THR A 119 -15.02 111.42 2.65
N VAL A 120 -15.99 110.82 3.34
CA VAL A 120 -15.80 109.57 4.09
C VAL A 120 -16.02 108.39 3.15
N GLN A 121 -15.08 107.47 3.10
CA GLN A 121 -15.19 106.23 2.34
C GLN A 121 -15.55 105.07 3.27
N MET A 122 -16.44 104.20 2.80
CA MET A 122 -16.72 102.90 3.41
C MET A 122 -16.07 101.84 2.51
N ILE A 123 -15.26 100.97 3.10
CA ILE A 123 -14.36 100.05 2.38
C ILE A 123 -14.70 98.61 2.80
N ASP A 124 -14.73 97.70 1.83
CA ASP A 124 -14.99 96.27 2.04
C ASP A 124 -13.94 95.64 2.98
N GLY A 125 -14.40 94.73 3.82
CA GLY A 125 -13.56 93.88 4.67
C GLY A 125 -13.51 92.44 4.15
N GLN A 126 -12.61 91.62 4.70
CA GLN A 126 -12.40 90.24 4.25
C GLN A 126 -13.68 89.39 4.14
N ASN A 127 -14.65 89.60 5.04
CA ASN A 127 -15.91 88.86 5.09
C ASN A 127 -17.15 89.78 4.97
N ILE A 128 -16.97 91.07 4.65
CA ILE A 128 -18.03 92.09 4.65
C ILE A 128 -17.98 92.89 3.35
N ALA A 129 -19.07 92.82 2.58
CA ALA A 129 -19.26 93.58 1.35
C ALA A 129 -20.15 94.81 1.61
N ILE A 130 -19.75 95.97 1.08
CA ILE A 130 -20.44 97.25 1.22
C ILE A 130 -20.80 97.77 -0.18
N THR A 131 -22.09 97.92 -0.45
CA THR A 131 -22.59 98.43 -1.73
C THR A 131 -23.44 99.69 -1.53
N ARG A 132 -23.51 100.55 -2.55
CA ARG A 132 -24.27 101.80 -2.51
C ARG A 132 -25.18 101.96 -3.72
N ASN A 133 -26.44 102.32 -3.48
CA ASN A 133 -27.36 102.78 -4.50
C ASN A 133 -27.95 104.15 -4.10
N GLY A 134 -27.53 105.22 -4.77
CA GLY A 134 -27.93 106.58 -4.38
C GLY A 134 -27.48 106.92 -2.96
N THR A 135 -28.44 107.11 -2.05
CA THR A 135 -28.23 107.37 -0.62
C THR A 135 -28.20 106.10 0.23
N ASP A 136 -28.61 104.95 -0.31
CA ASP A 136 -28.73 103.72 0.44
C ASP A 136 -27.38 102.98 0.45
N ILE A 137 -26.92 102.62 1.65
CA ILE A 137 -25.75 101.77 1.88
C ILE A 137 -26.24 100.41 2.37
N THR A 138 -25.83 99.35 1.68
CA THR A 138 -26.07 97.96 2.11
C THR A 138 -24.75 97.36 2.59
N VAL A 139 -24.75 96.87 3.82
CA VAL A 139 -23.64 96.10 4.40
C VAL A 139 -24.11 94.66 4.53
N ALA A 140 -23.40 93.74 3.88
CA ALA A 140 -23.71 92.31 3.85
C ALA A 140 -22.46 91.50 4.22
N THR A 141 -22.65 90.23 4.57
CA THR A 141 -21.55 89.25 4.49
C THR A 141 -21.14 89.08 3.03
N ALA A 142 -19.86 88.81 2.78
CA ALA A 142 -19.42 88.33 1.48
C ALA A 142 -20.03 86.95 1.18
N ASP A 143 -20.17 86.59 -0.10
CA ASP A 143 -20.63 85.25 -0.51
C ASP A 143 -19.61 84.17 -0.09
N ASP A 144 -18.32 84.44 -0.34
CA ASP A 144 -17.19 83.66 0.15
C ASP A 144 -16.62 84.31 1.41
N VAL A 145 -16.61 83.57 2.53
CA VAL A 145 -16.07 84.03 3.82
C VAL A 145 -14.94 83.12 4.31
N THR A 146 -13.93 83.71 4.94
CA THR A 146 -12.78 82.99 5.51
C THR A 146 -12.65 83.27 7.00
N PHE A 147 -12.50 82.22 7.81
CA PHE A 147 -12.30 82.30 9.25
C PHE A 147 -11.12 81.44 9.69
N THR A 148 -10.31 81.93 10.64
CA THR A 148 -9.25 81.13 11.27
C THR A 148 -9.81 80.10 12.25
N ASN A 149 -10.91 80.46 12.93
CA ASN A 149 -11.67 79.60 13.83
C ASN A 149 -13.13 80.03 13.83
N VAL A 150 -14.06 79.09 13.95
CA VAL A 150 -15.49 79.35 14.14
C VAL A 150 -15.92 78.61 15.41
N GLU A 151 -16.33 79.36 16.43
CA GLU A 151 -16.93 78.81 17.64
C GLU A 151 -18.45 78.86 17.49
N VAL A 152 -19.10 77.71 17.58
CA VAL A 152 -20.56 77.57 17.54
C VAL A 152 -21.01 77.11 18.92
N THR A 153 -21.74 77.96 19.65
CA THR A 153 -22.15 77.69 21.04
C THR A 153 -23.39 76.82 21.17
N GLU A 154 -24.10 76.58 20.05
CA GLU A 154 -25.29 75.73 19.96
C GLU A 154 -25.11 74.75 18.79
N ASN A 155 -25.95 74.82 17.75
CA ASN A 155 -25.95 73.88 16.63
C ASN A 155 -25.39 74.51 15.35
N LEU A 156 -24.51 73.80 14.65
CA LEU A 156 -24.10 74.12 13.30
C LEU A 156 -25.04 73.43 12.30
N ASN A 157 -25.95 74.19 11.69
CA ASN A 157 -26.83 73.69 10.63
C ASN A 157 -26.26 74.12 9.27
N VAL A 158 -25.87 73.15 8.43
CA VAL A 158 -25.43 73.39 7.05
C VAL A 158 -26.49 72.82 6.11
N ALA A 159 -27.00 73.62 5.18
CA ALA A 159 -28.10 73.25 4.28
C ALA A 159 -27.67 72.39 3.07
N GLY A 160 -26.36 72.11 2.94
CA GLY A 160 -25.76 71.31 1.88
C GLY A 160 -24.48 70.63 2.38
N ASP A 161 -23.65 70.17 1.45
CA ASP A 161 -22.47 69.37 1.77
C ASP A 161 -21.44 70.14 2.61
N THR A 162 -20.85 69.47 3.59
CA THR A 162 -19.75 70.00 4.41
C THR A 162 -18.44 69.33 4.02
N HIS A 163 -17.52 70.07 3.41
CA HIS A 163 -16.18 69.56 3.07
C HIS A 163 -15.18 69.89 4.19
N ILE A 164 -14.62 68.87 4.84
CA ILE A 164 -13.62 69.02 5.90
C ILE A 164 -12.27 68.49 5.38
N GLY A 165 -11.33 69.39 5.10
CA GLY A 165 -10.01 69.05 4.55
C GLY A 165 -9.02 68.45 5.56
N GLY A 166 -9.44 68.19 6.80
CA GLY A 166 -8.61 67.66 7.88
C GLY A 166 -9.37 66.65 8.74
N SER A 167 -8.78 66.25 9.87
CA SER A 167 -9.42 65.32 10.80
C SER A 167 -10.65 65.93 11.48
N THR A 168 -11.73 65.16 11.57
CA THR A 168 -12.91 65.51 12.38
C THR A 168 -12.81 64.82 13.74
N ILE A 169 -13.03 65.55 14.83
CA ILE A 169 -13.10 65.00 16.19
C ILE A 169 -14.51 65.23 16.71
N ILE A 170 -15.17 64.16 17.14
CA ILE A 170 -16.47 64.19 17.79
C ILE A 170 -16.25 63.70 19.22
N ASN A 171 -16.51 64.56 20.20
CA ASN A 171 -16.23 64.27 21.62
C ASN A 171 -17.27 63.33 22.27
N GLU A 172 -18.39 63.09 21.59
CA GLU A 172 -19.49 62.23 22.02
C GLU A 172 -19.89 61.29 20.88
N ASN A 173 -21.19 61.08 20.65
CA ASN A 173 -21.68 60.15 19.61
C ASN A 173 -21.84 60.86 18.25
N LEU A 174 -21.51 60.13 17.17
CA LEU A 174 -21.94 60.48 15.82
C LEU A 174 -23.31 59.85 15.56
N THR A 175 -24.31 60.69 15.25
CA THR A 175 -25.61 60.26 14.73
C THR A 175 -25.72 60.66 13.27
N VAL A 176 -26.16 59.72 12.42
CA VAL A 176 -26.37 59.92 10.98
C VAL A 176 -27.74 59.39 10.59
N GLU A 177 -28.46 60.15 9.76
CA GLU A 177 -29.75 59.72 9.16
C GLU A 177 -29.56 59.07 7.77
N GLY A 178 -28.32 59.00 7.28
CA GLY A 178 -27.94 58.50 5.96
C GLY A 178 -26.75 57.55 6.03
N GLU A 179 -26.42 56.93 4.90
CA GLU A 179 -25.30 56.00 4.81
C GLU A 179 -23.97 56.68 5.16
N THR A 180 -23.18 56.05 6.02
CA THR A 180 -21.80 56.47 6.31
C THR A 180 -20.82 55.59 5.55
N ARG A 181 -19.96 56.21 4.74
CA ARG A 181 -18.88 55.55 4.00
C ARG A 181 -17.53 55.97 4.57
N LEU A 182 -16.76 55.01 5.09
CA LEU A 182 -15.38 55.25 5.53
C LEU A 182 -14.42 54.67 4.48
N GLY A 183 -14.12 55.48 3.46
CA GLY A 183 -13.46 55.01 2.25
C GLY A 183 -14.38 54.16 1.37
N ASP A 184 -13.78 53.34 0.52
CA ASP A 184 -14.52 52.65 -0.56
C ASP A 184 -15.24 51.37 -0.09
N HIS A 185 -14.63 50.65 0.87
CA HIS A 185 -15.05 49.30 1.26
C HIS A 185 -15.92 49.23 2.52
N PHE A 186 -15.84 50.20 3.43
CA PHE A 186 -16.59 50.21 4.69
C PHE A 186 -17.83 51.10 4.58
N LEU A 187 -19.00 50.50 4.70
CA LEU A 187 -20.30 51.17 4.63
C LEU A 187 -21.17 50.80 5.83
N VAL A 188 -21.77 51.79 6.46
CA VAL A 188 -22.83 51.63 7.47
C VAL A 188 -24.11 52.20 6.90
N ASN A 189 -25.17 51.39 6.82
CA ASN A 189 -26.46 51.81 6.27
C ASN A 189 -27.47 52.22 7.37
N ASN A 190 -28.60 52.78 6.94
CA ASN A 190 -29.67 53.27 7.82
C ASN A 190 -30.40 52.18 8.61
N GLU A 191 -30.19 50.90 8.30
CA GLU A 191 -30.78 49.76 9.00
C GLU A 191 -29.85 49.28 10.13
N GLY A 192 -28.68 49.92 10.31
CA GLY A 192 -27.63 49.49 11.24
C GLY A 192 -26.73 48.38 10.70
N ASN A 193 -26.86 48.01 9.43
CA ASN A 193 -26.02 47.00 8.80
C ASN A 193 -24.64 47.60 8.47
N VAL A 194 -23.58 46.94 8.95
CA VAL A 194 -22.19 47.26 8.61
C VAL A 194 -21.73 46.29 7.54
N THR A 195 -21.31 46.82 6.39
CA THR A 195 -20.81 46.03 5.26
C THR A 195 -19.35 46.38 4.99
N TYR A 196 -18.51 45.35 4.87
CA TYR A 196 -17.15 45.45 4.35
C TYR A 196 -17.04 44.63 3.06
N THR A 197 -16.45 45.21 2.02
CA THR A 197 -16.34 44.59 0.67
C THR A 197 -14.90 44.42 0.18
N GLY A 198 -13.91 44.70 1.02
CA GLY A 198 -12.50 44.45 0.71
C GLY A 198 -12.10 43.00 1.00
N ASP A 199 -10.90 42.62 0.56
CA ASP A 199 -10.33 41.31 0.85
C ASP A 199 -10.07 41.13 2.36
N ILE A 200 -10.25 39.92 2.87
CA ILE A 200 -9.99 39.55 4.28
C ILE A 200 -8.63 38.83 4.34
N THR A 201 -7.56 39.61 4.57
CA THR A 201 -6.18 39.10 4.59
C THR A 201 -5.54 39.05 5.98
N GLU A 202 -6.08 39.79 6.95
CA GLU A 202 -5.57 39.91 8.31
C GLU A 202 -6.70 39.73 9.35
N GLY A 203 -6.35 39.32 10.57
CA GLY A 203 -7.32 38.94 11.61
C GLY A 203 -8.16 40.09 12.18
N ASP A 204 -7.72 41.34 12.01
CA ASP A 204 -8.39 42.55 12.51
C ASP A 204 -9.40 43.14 11.49
N HIS A 205 -9.60 42.49 10.34
CA HIS A 205 -10.58 42.93 9.35
C HIS A 205 -12.02 42.67 9.83
N ILE A 206 -12.93 43.59 9.51
CA ILE A 206 -14.36 43.42 9.80
C ILE A 206 -14.96 42.43 8.80
N THR A 207 -15.30 41.24 9.28
CA THR A 207 -15.94 40.19 8.47
C THR A 207 -17.46 40.32 8.48
N ASN A 208 -18.08 40.25 7.31
CA ASN A 208 -19.54 40.16 7.20
C ASN A 208 -19.99 38.75 7.65
N LYS A 209 -21.11 38.65 8.39
CA LYS A 209 -21.73 37.38 8.76
C LYS A 209 -21.87 36.42 7.57
N ALA A 210 -22.26 36.93 6.39
CA ALA A 210 -22.41 36.12 5.18
C ALA A 210 -21.11 35.44 4.72
N TYR A 211 -19.94 36.02 4.99
CA TYR A 211 -18.64 35.42 4.68
C TYR A 211 -18.38 34.21 5.59
N VAL A 212 -18.55 34.41 6.90
CA VAL A 212 -18.38 33.36 7.92
C VAL A 212 -19.41 32.24 7.71
N ASP A 213 -20.68 32.61 7.46
CA ASP A 213 -21.75 31.67 7.16
C ASP A 213 -21.39 30.80 5.96
N ASN A 214 -21.02 31.39 4.82
CA ASN A 214 -20.68 30.64 3.61
C ASN A 214 -19.50 29.67 3.85
N SER A 215 -18.41 30.13 4.48
CA SER A 215 -17.26 29.25 4.74
C SER A 215 -17.59 28.09 5.68
N VAL A 216 -18.52 28.26 6.61
CA VAL A 216 -18.95 27.19 7.53
C VAL A 216 -20.02 26.30 6.92
N THR A 217 -20.96 26.83 6.13
CA THR A 217 -22.00 26.02 5.47
C THR A 217 -21.43 25.19 4.33
N GLU A 218 -20.46 25.68 3.55
CA GLU A 218 -19.85 24.87 2.47
C GLU A 218 -19.18 23.59 3.01
N LEU A 219 -18.54 23.68 4.20
CA LEU A 219 -18.00 22.54 4.94
C LEU A 219 -19.06 21.72 5.70
N GLY A 220 -20.18 22.32 6.10
CA GLY A 220 -21.27 21.65 6.84
C GLY A 220 -22.32 20.95 5.96
N ASP A 221 -22.48 21.40 4.71
CA ASP A 221 -23.45 20.87 3.75
C ASP A 221 -22.84 19.91 2.73
N THR A 222 -21.51 19.83 2.63
CA THR A 222 -20.80 18.82 1.85
C THR A 222 -20.39 17.65 2.76
N PRO A 223 -21.13 16.53 2.81
CA PRO A 223 -20.77 15.40 3.64
C PRO A 223 -19.53 14.65 3.12
N LEU A 224 -18.85 13.96 4.03
CA LEU A 224 -17.86 12.93 3.69
C LEU A 224 -18.57 11.60 3.43
N THR A 225 -18.30 10.99 2.28
CA THR A 225 -18.81 9.65 1.92
C THR A 225 -17.78 8.58 2.32
N PHE A 226 -18.22 7.57 3.07
CA PHE A 226 -17.43 6.41 3.46
C PHE A 226 -18.04 5.15 2.83
N GLY A 227 -17.26 4.44 2.04
CA GLY A 227 -17.63 3.14 1.47
C GLY A 227 -17.02 1.96 2.23
N ALA A 228 -17.60 0.78 2.04
CA ALA A 228 -17.16 -0.47 2.63
C ALA A 228 -17.12 -1.60 1.58
N ASN A 229 -16.44 -2.71 1.90
CA ASN A 229 -16.39 -3.88 1.00
C ASN A 229 -17.73 -4.63 0.92
N GLU A 230 -18.62 -4.42 1.89
CA GLU A 230 -19.98 -4.96 1.94
C GLU A 230 -20.91 -3.92 2.57
N GLY A 231 -22.14 -3.82 2.06
CA GLY A 231 -23.09 -2.75 2.41
C GLY A 231 -23.13 -1.60 1.40
N GLU A 232 -23.93 -0.58 1.70
CA GLU A 232 -24.05 0.66 0.92
C GLU A 232 -23.17 1.77 1.52
N ASP A 233 -22.70 2.69 0.67
CA ASP A 233 -21.94 3.87 1.10
C ASP A 233 -22.74 4.73 2.10
N THR A 234 -22.03 5.39 3.02
CA THR A 234 -22.66 6.21 4.07
C THR A 234 -22.05 7.61 4.15
N GLU A 235 -22.92 8.62 4.23
CA GLU A 235 -22.53 10.04 4.33
C GLU A 235 -22.47 10.51 5.78
N ARG A 236 -21.51 11.37 6.12
CA ARG A 236 -21.35 12.00 7.44
C ARG A 236 -21.02 13.49 7.30
N ARG A 237 -21.74 14.34 8.03
CA ARG A 237 -21.49 15.78 8.13
C ARG A 237 -20.56 16.08 9.31
N LEU A 238 -20.08 17.32 9.40
CA LEU A 238 -19.32 17.80 10.55
C LEU A 238 -20.11 17.61 11.86
N GLY A 239 -19.55 16.80 12.77
CA GLY A 239 -20.15 16.45 14.06
C GLY A 239 -20.87 15.10 14.10
N ASP A 240 -21.09 14.44 12.95
CA ASP A 240 -21.65 13.09 12.93
C ASP A 240 -20.61 12.03 13.33
N ARG A 241 -21.03 11.03 14.11
CA ARG A 241 -20.19 9.89 14.49
C ARG A 241 -20.27 8.78 13.44
N LEU A 242 -19.13 8.19 13.11
CA LEU A 242 -19.03 6.91 12.40
C LEU A 242 -18.24 5.95 13.29
N ASP A 243 -18.85 4.84 13.66
CA ASP A 243 -18.16 3.74 14.32
C ASP A 243 -17.52 2.84 13.27
N ILE A 244 -16.22 2.59 13.40
CA ILE A 244 -15.48 1.60 12.63
C ILE A 244 -15.29 0.42 13.58
N VAL A 245 -15.76 -0.77 13.17
CA VAL A 245 -15.72 -2.00 13.99
C VAL A 245 -15.29 -3.18 13.12
N GLY A 246 -14.62 -4.17 13.72
CA GLY A 246 -14.47 -5.49 13.09
C GLY A 246 -15.74 -6.32 13.28
N GLU A 247 -16.16 -7.03 12.24
CA GLU A 247 -17.28 -7.98 12.33
C GLU A 247 -17.02 -9.01 13.43
N ALA A 248 -18.02 -9.18 14.31
CA ALA A 248 -17.97 -10.08 15.44
C ALA A 248 -18.78 -11.36 15.15
N ASN A 249 -18.26 -12.50 15.61
CA ASN A 249 -18.96 -13.78 15.58
C ASN A 249 -20.16 -13.79 16.56
N GLU A 250 -20.91 -14.91 16.64
CA GLU A 250 -22.04 -15.07 17.58
C GLU A 250 -21.62 -14.97 19.07
N GLU A 251 -20.35 -15.18 19.39
CA GLU A 251 -19.78 -15.07 20.74
C GLU A 251 -19.27 -13.66 21.08
N GLY A 252 -19.27 -12.73 20.11
CA GLY A 252 -18.79 -11.34 20.27
C GLY A 252 -17.30 -11.13 19.99
N ASN A 253 -16.59 -12.13 19.46
CA ASN A 253 -15.18 -12.05 19.09
C ASN A 253 -15.03 -11.59 17.62
N SER A 254 -14.19 -10.58 17.38
CA SER A 254 -13.89 -10.07 16.03
C SER A 254 -12.45 -10.41 15.62
N ASN A 255 -12.22 -10.71 14.33
CA ASN A 255 -10.86 -10.88 13.80
C ASN A 255 -10.09 -9.55 13.65
N ILE A 256 -10.80 -8.43 13.56
CA ILE A 256 -10.25 -7.07 13.50
C ILE A 256 -10.61 -6.33 14.79
N ILE A 257 -9.60 -5.78 15.46
CA ILE A 257 -9.75 -4.94 16.65
C ILE A 257 -9.57 -3.48 16.24
N THR A 258 -10.55 -2.65 16.60
CA THR A 258 -10.54 -1.20 16.41
C THR A 258 -10.44 -0.53 17.78
N LYS A 259 -9.34 0.19 18.04
CA LYS A 259 -9.05 0.75 19.37
C LYS A 259 -8.55 2.18 19.26
N LEU A 260 -9.16 3.08 20.03
CA LEU A 260 -8.62 4.42 20.25
C LEU A 260 -7.45 4.35 21.25
N THR A 261 -6.26 4.80 20.86
CA THR A 261 -5.07 4.80 21.75
C THR A 261 -4.90 6.10 22.52
N ASP A 262 -5.31 7.21 21.91
CA ASP A 262 -5.38 8.58 22.42
C ASP A 262 -6.48 9.34 21.65
N ASP A 263 -6.75 10.60 21.99
CA ASP A 263 -7.87 11.37 21.41
C ASP A 263 -7.76 11.60 19.88
N GLU A 264 -6.63 11.26 19.24
CA GLU A 264 -6.36 11.51 17.81
C GLU A 264 -6.14 10.24 16.97
N THR A 265 -5.79 9.10 17.59
CA THR A 265 -5.31 7.89 16.88
C THR A 265 -6.24 6.68 17.04
N LEU A 266 -6.81 6.22 15.92
CA LEU A 266 -7.52 4.93 15.81
C LEU A 266 -6.58 3.84 15.28
N GLU A 267 -6.24 2.88 16.15
CA GLU A 267 -5.48 1.68 15.82
C GLU A 267 -6.42 0.59 15.25
N LEU A 268 -6.04 0.02 14.11
CA LEU A 268 -6.65 -1.18 13.51
C LEU A 268 -5.63 -2.32 13.58
N ALA A 269 -5.97 -3.41 14.27
CA ALA A 269 -5.11 -4.57 14.45
C ALA A 269 -5.87 -5.87 14.15
N LEU A 270 -5.13 -6.95 13.87
CA LEU A 270 -5.68 -8.31 13.89
C LEU A 270 -5.74 -8.83 15.33
N SER A 271 -6.74 -9.66 15.62
CA SER A 271 -6.77 -10.44 16.87
C SER A 271 -5.66 -11.48 16.91
N ASN A 272 -5.15 -11.79 18.11
CA ASN A 272 -4.12 -12.82 18.30
C ASN A 272 -4.62 -14.21 17.89
N ASP A 273 -5.87 -14.51 18.25
CA ASP A 273 -6.60 -15.69 17.84
C ASP A 273 -7.49 -15.31 16.66
N LEU A 274 -7.34 -15.99 15.52
CA LEU A 274 -8.11 -15.75 14.31
C LEU A 274 -9.09 -16.90 14.06
N GLU A 275 -10.38 -16.59 14.02
CA GLU A 275 -11.43 -17.56 13.70
C GLU A 275 -11.77 -17.49 12.21
N ILE A 276 -11.47 -18.56 11.48
CA ILE A 276 -11.67 -18.63 10.02
C ILE A 276 -12.59 -19.82 9.71
N GLY A 277 -13.85 -19.55 9.38
CA GLY A 277 -14.89 -20.60 9.28
C GLY A 277 -14.76 -21.61 8.13
N ASN A 278 -13.84 -21.40 7.17
CA ASN A 278 -13.67 -22.28 6.00
C ASN A 278 -12.24 -22.79 5.83
N SER A 279 -11.33 -21.93 5.36
CA SER A 279 -9.97 -22.33 4.98
C SER A 279 -9.02 -21.14 5.02
N ILE A 280 -7.79 -21.37 5.49
CA ILE A 280 -6.68 -20.43 5.35
C ILE A 280 -5.87 -20.84 4.12
N THR A 281 -5.56 -19.89 3.23
CA THR A 281 -4.61 -20.09 2.13
C THR A 281 -3.44 -19.14 2.32
N VAL A 282 -2.29 -19.72 2.60
CA VAL A 282 -0.99 -19.05 2.74
C VAL A 282 0.01 -19.68 1.77
N GLY A 283 1.12 -19.00 1.51
CA GLY A 283 2.22 -19.54 0.72
C GLY A 283 3.04 -20.54 1.54
N ASP A 284 4.22 -20.12 1.96
CA ASP A 284 5.03 -20.90 2.91
C ASP A 284 4.44 -20.77 4.33
N THR A 285 4.36 -21.90 5.03
CA THR A 285 3.89 -21.96 6.43
C THR A 285 5.06 -22.36 7.32
N PHE A 286 5.39 -21.52 8.30
CA PHE A 286 6.37 -21.82 9.34
C PHE A 286 5.67 -21.87 10.68
N ILE A 287 5.87 -22.95 11.43
CA ILE A 287 5.20 -23.22 12.70
C ILE A 287 6.28 -23.51 13.74
N ASP A 288 6.45 -22.57 14.66
CA ASP A 288 7.41 -22.62 15.76
C ASP A 288 6.65 -22.95 17.05
N GLY A 289 6.50 -24.25 17.33
CA GLY A 289 5.74 -24.74 18.48
C GLY A 289 5.14 -26.15 18.29
N ASP A 290 4.52 -26.65 19.36
CA ASP A 290 4.29 -28.08 19.55
C ASP A 290 3.00 -28.66 18.92
N SER A 291 2.16 -27.89 18.20
CA SER A 291 0.87 -28.43 17.74
C SER A 291 0.31 -27.87 16.44
N ILE A 292 0.08 -28.79 15.50
CA ILE A 292 -0.92 -28.70 14.44
C ILE A 292 -2.01 -29.72 14.77
N THR A 293 -3.10 -29.30 15.42
CA THR A 293 -4.27 -30.17 15.62
C THR A 293 -5.15 -30.11 14.38
N THR A 294 -4.99 -31.09 13.48
CA THR A 294 -5.81 -31.23 12.26
C THR A 294 -6.39 -32.64 12.18
N ASN A 295 -7.54 -32.80 11.52
CA ASN A 295 -8.15 -34.11 11.31
C ASN A 295 -7.31 -35.00 10.36
N ASN A 296 -6.70 -34.40 9.35
CA ASN A 296 -5.80 -35.05 8.40
C ASN A 296 -4.71 -34.06 7.99
N VAL A 297 -3.48 -34.55 7.86
CA VAL A 297 -2.37 -33.84 7.19
C VAL A 297 -2.15 -34.50 5.83
N THR A 298 -1.99 -33.71 4.76
CA THR A 298 -1.64 -34.19 3.43
C THR A 298 -0.44 -33.40 2.92
N VAL A 299 0.65 -34.11 2.64
CA VAL A 299 1.89 -33.52 2.09
C VAL A 299 2.00 -34.00 0.63
N ASN A 300 1.97 -33.06 -0.31
CA ASN A 300 1.96 -33.37 -1.75
C ASN A 300 3.35 -33.64 -2.34
N GLU A 301 4.41 -33.30 -1.61
CA GLU A 301 5.80 -33.51 -2.01
C GLU A 301 6.53 -34.40 -0.98
N ASN A 302 7.46 -33.83 -0.20
CA ASN A 302 8.29 -34.57 0.74
C ASN A 302 7.92 -34.21 2.19
N LEU A 303 7.75 -35.22 3.05
CA LEU A 303 7.71 -35.05 4.50
C LEU A 303 9.09 -35.40 5.08
N THR A 304 9.75 -34.41 5.66
CA THR A 304 10.98 -34.61 6.45
C THR A 304 10.62 -34.45 7.92
N VAL A 305 11.00 -35.43 8.75
CA VAL A 305 10.87 -35.37 10.21
C VAL A 305 12.28 -35.50 10.79
N GLU A 306 12.73 -34.51 11.56
CA GLU A 306 14.08 -34.52 12.17
C GLU A 306 14.15 -35.36 13.46
N GLY A 307 13.00 -35.65 14.08
CA GLY A 307 12.86 -36.46 15.29
C GLY A 307 12.03 -37.73 15.08
N ASP A 308 11.51 -38.28 16.18
CA ASP A 308 10.73 -39.52 16.17
C ASP A 308 9.36 -39.33 15.51
N THR A 309 8.93 -40.33 14.73
CA THR A 309 7.57 -40.41 14.17
C THR A 309 6.74 -41.41 14.98
N PHE A 310 5.70 -40.93 15.65
CA PHE A 310 4.74 -41.76 16.37
C PHE A 310 3.43 -41.91 15.57
N LEU A 311 2.98 -43.14 15.38
CA LEU A 311 1.70 -43.47 14.75
C LEU A 311 0.83 -44.22 15.76
N ASN A 312 -0.43 -43.82 15.89
CA ASN A 312 -1.39 -44.50 16.79
C ASN A 312 -1.89 -45.84 16.25
N GLU A 313 -1.74 -46.09 14.94
CA GLU A 313 -2.19 -47.29 14.25
C GLU A 313 -1.13 -47.76 13.24
N ASN A 314 -1.53 -48.12 12.02
CA ASN A 314 -0.69 -48.78 11.03
C ASN A 314 0.07 -47.78 10.14
N LEU A 315 1.30 -48.12 9.77
CA LEU A 315 2.01 -47.50 8.65
C LEU A 315 1.66 -48.25 7.36
N TYR A 316 1.09 -47.55 6.37
CA TYR A 316 0.88 -48.08 5.02
C TYR A 316 1.79 -47.35 4.02
N VAL A 317 2.55 -48.11 3.23
CA VAL A 317 3.47 -47.58 2.21
C VAL A 317 3.19 -48.33 0.91
N ASP A 318 2.79 -47.61 -0.14
CA ASP A 318 2.54 -48.16 -1.48
C ASP A 318 3.85 -48.44 -2.25
N GLY A 319 4.92 -47.72 -1.89
CA GLY A 319 6.28 -47.89 -2.40
C GLY A 319 7.21 -48.68 -1.47
N SER A 320 8.51 -48.50 -1.65
CA SER A 320 9.55 -49.15 -0.83
C SER A 320 9.90 -48.34 0.42
N THR A 321 9.92 -48.99 1.59
CA THR A 321 10.57 -48.45 2.80
C THR A 321 12.06 -48.78 2.80
N THR A 322 12.91 -47.77 2.98
CA THR A 322 14.37 -47.96 3.17
C THR A 322 14.74 -47.66 4.61
N ILE A 323 15.40 -48.61 5.27
CA ILE A 323 15.95 -48.45 6.63
C ILE A 323 17.47 -48.45 6.49
N ASN A 324 18.11 -47.33 6.83
CA ASN A 324 19.56 -47.15 6.65
C ASN A 324 20.41 -47.79 7.77
N GLU A 325 19.77 -48.11 8.91
CA GLU A 325 20.40 -48.79 10.04
C GLU A 325 19.65 -50.10 10.36
N ASN A 326 19.27 -50.32 11.63
CA ASN A 326 18.64 -51.56 12.07
C ASN A 326 17.11 -51.43 12.08
N LEU A 327 16.43 -52.48 11.61
CA LEU A 327 15.01 -52.68 11.91
C LEU A 327 14.88 -53.43 13.24
N THR A 328 14.37 -52.76 14.27
CA THR A 328 13.93 -53.41 15.51
C THR A 328 12.43 -53.66 15.43
N VAL A 329 12.02 -54.91 15.67
CA VAL A 329 10.62 -55.30 15.82
C VAL A 329 10.41 -55.93 17.20
N GLU A 330 9.33 -55.56 17.88
CA GLU A 330 8.90 -56.20 19.13
C GLU A 330 7.91 -57.35 18.89
N GLY A 331 7.65 -57.70 17.63
CA GLY A 331 6.72 -58.75 17.22
C GLY A 331 7.19 -59.49 15.97
N GLU A 332 6.36 -60.44 15.50
CA GLU A 332 6.71 -61.28 14.35
C GLU A 332 6.93 -60.48 13.07
N THR A 333 8.08 -60.69 12.43
CA THR A 333 8.30 -60.22 11.05
C THR A 333 7.83 -61.29 10.08
N ARG A 334 6.91 -60.91 9.19
CA ARG A 334 6.41 -61.75 8.09
C ARG A 334 6.91 -61.17 6.77
N LEU A 335 7.77 -61.90 6.05
CA LEU A 335 8.18 -61.54 4.69
C LEU A 335 7.37 -62.40 3.70
N GLY A 336 6.21 -61.88 3.30
CA GLY A 336 5.19 -62.66 2.60
C GLY A 336 4.54 -63.72 3.49
N ASP A 337 4.03 -64.79 2.88
CA ASP A 337 3.19 -65.78 3.57
C ASP A 337 3.98 -66.88 4.28
N HIS A 338 5.18 -67.22 3.77
CA HIS A 338 5.90 -68.45 4.12
C HIS A 338 7.17 -68.23 4.95
N PHE A 339 7.64 -66.99 5.11
CA PHE A 339 8.83 -66.67 5.89
C PHE A 339 8.45 -65.84 7.13
N LEU A 340 8.62 -66.46 8.30
CA LEU A 340 8.30 -65.85 9.59
C LEU A 340 9.56 -65.86 10.48
N VAL A 341 9.84 -64.72 11.10
CA VAL A 341 10.86 -64.57 12.14
C VAL A 341 10.18 -64.09 13.41
N ASN A 342 10.26 -64.89 14.48
CA ASN A 342 9.70 -64.53 15.78
C ASN A 342 10.76 -63.89 16.70
N ASN A 343 10.32 -63.33 17.82
CA ASN A 343 11.18 -62.66 18.80
C ASN A 343 12.20 -63.58 19.51
N GLU A 344 12.06 -64.90 19.38
CA GLU A 344 12.98 -65.89 19.95
C GLU A 344 14.14 -66.22 18.98
N GLY A 345 14.15 -65.60 17.79
CA GLY A 345 15.12 -65.87 16.73
C GLY A 345 14.82 -67.14 15.92
N ASN A 346 13.64 -67.75 16.10
CA ASN A 346 13.23 -68.90 15.31
C ASN A 346 12.80 -68.44 13.92
N VAL A 347 13.55 -68.88 12.91
CA VAL A 347 13.21 -68.71 11.49
C VAL A 347 12.35 -69.90 11.07
N THR A 348 11.09 -69.62 10.72
CA THR A 348 10.15 -70.64 10.23
C THR A 348 9.89 -70.43 8.75
N TYR A 349 10.19 -71.45 7.95
CA TYR A 349 9.83 -71.52 6.53
C TYR A 349 8.83 -72.65 6.30
N THR A 350 7.69 -72.34 5.67
CA THR A 350 6.58 -73.30 5.46
C THR A 350 6.29 -73.60 3.99
N GLY A 351 7.09 -73.06 3.06
CA GLY A 351 6.99 -73.38 1.63
C GLY A 351 7.67 -74.70 1.27
N ASP A 352 7.47 -75.15 0.03
CA ASP A 352 8.15 -76.33 -0.51
C ASP A 352 9.68 -76.11 -0.55
N ILE A 353 10.43 -77.16 -0.24
CA ILE A 353 11.89 -77.22 -0.38
C ILE A 353 12.20 -77.87 -1.74
N THR A 354 12.92 -77.15 -2.59
CA THR A 354 13.36 -77.59 -3.93
C THR A 354 14.89 -77.75 -3.97
N GLU A 355 15.45 -78.18 -5.08
CA GLU A 355 16.91 -78.31 -5.23
C GLU A 355 17.54 -76.93 -5.46
N GLY A 356 18.27 -76.41 -4.46
CA GLY A 356 18.87 -75.07 -4.48
C GLY A 356 19.18 -74.53 -3.08
N ASP A 357 19.44 -73.22 -2.98
CA ASP A 357 19.76 -72.53 -1.72
C ASP A 357 18.51 -72.37 -0.82
N HIS A 358 18.22 -73.39 0.01
CA HIS A 358 17.14 -73.38 1.00
C HIS A 358 17.67 -73.28 2.44
N ILE A 359 16.95 -72.56 3.29
CA ILE A 359 17.22 -72.55 4.75
C ILE A 359 16.62 -73.83 5.35
N THR A 360 17.42 -74.88 5.48
CA THR A 360 16.97 -76.19 6.00
C THR A 360 16.99 -76.26 7.53
N ASN A 361 15.91 -76.74 8.12
CA ASN A 361 15.80 -76.99 9.57
C ASN A 361 16.67 -78.17 10.02
N LYS A 362 17.42 -78.01 11.12
CA LYS A 362 18.25 -79.04 11.76
C LYS A 362 17.50 -80.37 11.99
N ALA A 363 16.21 -80.31 12.36
CA ALA A 363 15.41 -81.50 12.65
C ALA A 363 15.26 -82.45 11.45
N TYR A 364 15.29 -81.95 10.21
CA TYR A 364 15.16 -82.76 9.00
C TYR A 364 16.41 -83.64 8.74
N VAL A 365 17.59 -83.09 9.04
CA VAL A 365 18.88 -83.78 8.89
C VAL A 365 19.05 -84.85 9.97
N ASP A 366 18.71 -84.52 11.22
CA ASP A 366 18.84 -85.47 12.34
C ASP A 366 17.95 -86.72 12.15
N ASN A 367 16.74 -86.56 11.63
CA ASN A 367 15.79 -87.68 11.48
C ASN A 367 16.24 -88.70 10.42
N SER A 368 16.80 -88.23 9.31
CA SER A 368 17.17 -89.06 8.15
C SER A 368 18.40 -89.97 8.42
N VAL A 369 19.30 -89.56 9.32
CA VAL A 369 20.49 -90.37 9.68
C VAL A 369 20.18 -91.43 10.73
N THR A 370 19.13 -91.22 11.54
CA THR A 370 18.81 -92.11 12.66
C THR A 370 18.16 -93.43 12.21
N GLU A 371 17.28 -93.42 11.19
CA GLU A 371 16.60 -94.64 10.70
C GLU A 371 17.56 -95.73 10.17
N LEU A 372 18.69 -95.34 9.55
CA LEU A 372 19.70 -96.27 9.04
C LEU A 372 20.62 -96.85 10.12
N GLY A 373 20.68 -96.24 11.32
CA GLY A 373 21.55 -96.69 12.41
C GLY A 373 20.97 -97.81 13.28
N ASP A 374 19.64 -97.90 13.35
CA ASP A 374 18.93 -98.72 14.35
C ASP A 374 18.34 -100.04 13.82
N THR A 375 18.45 -100.33 12.52
CA THR A 375 17.97 -101.60 11.91
C THR A 375 19.15 -102.44 11.40
N PRO A 376 19.51 -103.58 12.03
CA PRO A 376 20.60 -104.45 11.57
C PRO A 376 20.22 -105.34 10.37
N LEU A 377 21.23 -105.87 9.67
CA LEU A 377 21.09 -106.84 8.57
C LEU A 377 21.25 -108.27 9.09
N THR A 378 20.30 -109.15 8.77
CA THR A 378 20.29 -110.57 9.17
C THR A 378 20.79 -111.47 8.03
N PHE A 379 21.67 -112.43 8.34
CA PHE A 379 22.16 -113.46 7.43
C PHE A 379 21.89 -114.86 8.02
N GLY A 380 21.28 -115.75 7.24
CA GLY A 380 20.95 -117.12 7.66
C GLY A 380 21.73 -118.20 6.93
N ALA A 381 21.78 -119.39 7.52
CA ALA A 381 22.56 -120.54 7.05
C ALA A 381 21.70 -121.82 6.95
N ASN A 382 22.12 -122.77 6.11
CA ASN A 382 21.39 -124.04 5.92
C ASN A 382 21.52 -125.02 7.11
N GLU A 383 22.49 -124.79 8.00
CA GLU A 383 22.68 -125.54 9.25
C GLU A 383 23.35 -124.60 10.27
N GLY A 384 22.70 -124.36 11.42
CA GLY A 384 23.06 -123.32 12.40
C GLY A 384 21.93 -122.33 12.68
N GLU A 385 22.20 -121.32 13.51
CA GLU A 385 21.29 -120.19 13.79
C GLU A 385 21.77 -118.93 13.04
N ASP A 386 20.82 -118.05 12.67
CA ASP A 386 21.07 -116.80 11.93
C ASP A 386 21.86 -115.76 12.74
N THR A 387 22.50 -114.79 12.07
CA THR A 387 23.29 -113.73 12.71
C THR A 387 22.98 -112.32 12.18
N GLU A 388 23.04 -111.31 13.06
CA GLU A 388 22.74 -109.91 12.77
C GLU A 388 23.99 -109.02 12.84
N ARG A 389 24.19 -108.14 11.84
CA ARG A 389 25.33 -107.20 11.76
C ARG A 389 24.83 -105.77 11.49
N ARG A 390 25.49 -104.75 12.08
CA ARG A 390 25.18 -103.32 11.82
C ARG A 390 26.06 -102.77 10.67
N LEU A 391 25.83 -101.52 10.27
CA LEU A 391 26.73 -100.85 9.31
C LEU A 391 28.15 -100.73 9.89
N GLY A 392 29.13 -101.36 9.22
CA GLY A 392 30.56 -101.38 9.61
C GLY A 392 31.09 -102.71 10.17
N ASP A 393 30.26 -103.75 10.21
CA ASP A 393 30.56 -105.03 10.86
C ASP A 393 31.02 -106.16 9.89
N ARG A 394 32.06 -106.94 10.27
CA ARG A 394 32.58 -108.09 9.48
C ARG A 394 31.86 -109.42 9.79
N LEU A 395 31.81 -110.33 8.80
CA LEU A 395 31.39 -111.74 8.86
C LEU A 395 32.35 -112.59 8.00
N ASP A 396 32.68 -113.82 8.42
CA ASP A 396 33.55 -114.76 7.69
C ASP A 396 32.77 -116.04 7.31
N ILE A 397 33.11 -116.67 6.17
CA ILE A 397 32.48 -117.90 5.64
C ILE A 397 33.57 -118.98 5.47
N VAL A 398 33.31 -120.21 5.92
CA VAL A 398 34.23 -121.35 5.84
C VAL A 398 33.48 -122.66 5.49
N GLY A 399 34.17 -123.60 4.84
CA GLY A 399 33.67 -124.98 4.64
C GLY A 399 34.14 -125.92 5.76
N GLU A 400 33.39 -126.99 6.05
CA GLU A 400 33.84 -128.02 6.99
C GLU A 400 35.11 -128.72 6.50
N ALA A 401 36.09 -128.87 7.40
CA ALA A 401 37.34 -129.59 7.13
C ALA A 401 37.35 -130.95 7.85
N ASN A 402 37.96 -131.94 7.23
CA ASN A 402 38.18 -133.27 7.81
C ASN A 402 39.21 -133.24 8.97
N GLU A 403 39.46 -134.37 9.63
CA GLU A 403 40.44 -134.46 10.73
C GLU A 403 41.90 -134.13 10.31
N GLU A 404 42.19 -134.14 9.01
CA GLU A 404 43.50 -133.75 8.45
C GLU A 404 43.55 -132.28 7.96
N GLY A 405 42.45 -131.54 8.11
CA GLY A 405 42.37 -130.09 7.82
C GLY A 405 41.99 -129.72 6.38
N ASN A 406 41.63 -130.68 5.54
CA ASN A 406 41.20 -130.44 4.16
C ASN A 406 39.68 -130.25 4.09
N SER A 407 39.22 -129.21 3.38
CA SER A 407 37.80 -128.98 3.11
C SER A 407 37.48 -129.16 1.63
N ASN A 408 36.31 -129.72 1.33
CA ASN A 408 35.80 -129.81 -0.02
C ASN A 408 35.37 -128.44 -0.59
N ILE A 409 35.25 -127.37 0.22
CA ILE A 409 34.91 -126.00 -0.22
C ILE A 409 36.04 -125.01 0.11
N ILE A 410 36.41 -124.18 -0.87
CA ILE A 410 37.42 -123.13 -0.76
C ILE A 410 36.74 -121.76 -0.93
N THR A 411 36.96 -120.85 0.03
CA THR A 411 36.52 -119.44 -0.01
C THR A 411 37.70 -118.50 -0.23
N LYS A 412 37.62 -117.60 -1.23
CA LYS A 412 38.73 -116.68 -1.57
C LYS A 412 38.23 -115.33 -2.09
N LEU A 413 38.82 -114.23 -1.61
CA LEU A 413 38.65 -112.91 -2.22
C LEU A 413 39.46 -112.82 -3.51
N THR A 414 38.81 -112.42 -4.61
CA THR A 414 39.49 -112.21 -5.90
C THR A 414 39.89 -110.74 -6.13
N ASP A 415 39.14 -109.81 -5.54
CA ASP A 415 39.42 -108.38 -5.44
C ASP A 415 38.76 -107.80 -4.17
N ASP A 416 38.75 -106.47 -4.02
CA ASP A 416 38.21 -105.78 -2.84
C ASP A 416 36.66 -105.89 -2.71
N GLU A 417 35.95 -106.37 -3.73
CA GLU A 417 34.47 -106.42 -3.76
C GLU A 417 33.91 -107.85 -3.92
N THR A 418 34.70 -108.83 -4.34
CA THR A 418 34.21 -110.16 -4.77
C THR A 418 34.81 -111.34 -3.99
N LEU A 419 33.92 -112.12 -3.34
CA LEU A 419 34.23 -113.38 -2.66
C LEU A 419 33.79 -114.59 -3.52
N GLU A 420 34.73 -115.43 -3.93
CA GLU A 420 34.51 -116.66 -4.70
C GLU A 420 34.42 -117.90 -3.78
N LEU A 421 33.51 -118.83 -4.11
CA LEU A 421 33.38 -120.15 -3.50
C LEU A 421 33.56 -121.23 -4.57
N ALA A 422 34.51 -122.15 -4.37
CA ALA A 422 34.82 -123.25 -5.28
C ALA A 422 34.91 -124.60 -4.55
N LEU A 423 34.84 -125.71 -5.30
CA LEU A 423 35.10 -127.06 -4.78
C LEU A 423 36.59 -127.43 -4.92
N SER A 424 37.07 -128.32 -4.05
CA SER A 424 38.41 -128.94 -4.14
C SER A 424 38.54 -129.86 -5.37
N ASP A 425 39.73 -129.90 -5.98
CA ASP A 425 40.05 -130.75 -7.14
C ASP A 425 39.93 -132.26 -6.79
N ASP A 426 40.46 -132.64 -5.63
CA ASP A 426 40.25 -133.96 -5.03
C ASP A 426 39.09 -133.88 -4.04
N LEU A 427 38.03 -134.66 -4.29
CA LEU A 427 36.83 -134.73 -3.45
C LEU A 427 36.87 -135.96 -2.54
N GLU A 428 36.98 -135.73 -1.24
CA GLU A 428 36.91 -136.80 -0.25
C GLU A 428 35.44 -137.05 0.14
N ILE A 429 34.91 -138.22 -0.22
CA ILE A 429 33.49 -138.58 -0.04
C ILE A 429 33.39 -139.91 0.72
N GLY A 430 33.07 -139.82 2.01
CA GLY A 430 33.23 -140.95 2.95
C GLY A 430 32.28 -142.16 2.80
N ASN A 431 31.25 -142.09 1.93
CA ASN A 431 30.25 -143.17 1.80
C ASN A 431 30.03 -143.63 0.35
N SER A 432 29.38 -142.81 -0.49
CA SER A 432 28.97 -143.22 -1.83
C SER A 432 28.75 -142.02 -2.75
N ILE A 433 29.22 -142.12 -3.98
CA ILE A 433 28.90 -141.18 -5.05
C ILE A 433 27.70 -141.74 -5.84
N THR A 434 26.60 -140.99 -5.88
CA THR A 434 25.47 -141.30 -6.79
C THR A 434 25.60 -140.40 -8.02
N VAL A 435 26.08 -140.97 -9.11
CA VAL A 435 26.13 -140.35 -10.45
C VAL A 435 25.15 -141.05 -11.38
N GLY A 436 24.69 -140.34 -12.42
CA GLY A 436 23.81 -140.89 -13.46
C GLY A 436 24.61 -141.72 -14.47
N ASP A 437 24.67 -141.25 -15.72
CA ASP A 437 25.48 -141.89 -16.74
C ASP A 437 26.98 -141.62 -16.49
N THR A 438 27.76 -142.70 -16.34
CA THR A 438 29.21 -142.60 -16.10
C THR A 438 29.97 -142.92 -17.39
N PHE A 439 30.67 -141.92 -17.93
CA PHE A 439 31.64 -142.09 -19.02
C PHE A 439 33.05 -142.13 -18.44
N ILE A 440 33.86 -143.10 -18.84
CA ILE A 440 35.22 -143.32 -18.31
C ILE A 440 36.19 -143.33 -19.49
N ASP A 441 37.02 -142.30 -19.55
CA ASP A 441 38.07 -142.11 -20.56
C ASP A 441 39.44 -142.29 -19.88
N GLY A 442 39.92 -143.53 -19.79
CA GLY A 442 41.17 -143.85 -19.09
C GLY A 442 41.33 -145.32 -18.70
N ASP A 443 42.50 -145.65 -18.15
CA ASP A 443 42.90 -147.03 -17.83
C ASP A 443 42.29 -147.54 -16.51
N SER A 444 41.20 -148.32 -16.64
CA SER A 444 40.67 -149.29 -15.66
C SER A 444 39.95 -148.77 -14.40
N ILE A 445 38.83 -149.42 -14.04
CA ILE A 445 38.34 -149.47 -12.66
C ILE A 445 38.76 -150.79 -12.02
N THR A 446 39.49 -150.75 -10.92
CA THR A 446 39.70 -151.91 -10.04
C THR A 446 38.46 -152.17 -9.17
N THR A 447 37.39 -152.70 -9.77
CA THR A 447 36.26 -153.27 -9.00
C THR A 447 36.55 -154.69 -8.57
N ASN A 448 36.26 -155.04 -7.30
CA ASN A 448 36.45 -156.41 -6.80
C ASN A 448 35.50 -157.45 -7.43
N ASN A 449 34.35 -157.00 -7.95
CA ASN A 449 33.43 -157.76 -8.81
C ASN A 449 32.69 -156.76 -9.73
N MET A 450 32.45 -157.14 -10.98
CA MET A 450 31.60 -156.38 -11.92
C MET A 450 30.45 -157.27 -12.41
N THR A 451 29.22 -156.77 -12.30
CA THR A 451 28.02 -157.42 -12.83
C THR A 451 27.41 -156.53 -13.90
N VAL A 452 27.41 -156.98 -15.15
CA VAL A 452 26.70 -156.30 -16.25
C VAL A 452 25.31 -156.95 -16.36
N ASN A 453 24.27 -156.18 -16.03
CA ASN A 453 22.89 -156.69 -15.96
C ASN A 453 22.19 -156.81 -17.33
N GLU A 454 22.77 -156.23 -18.39
CA GLU A 454 22.23 -156.29 -19.75
C GLU A 454 23.29 -156.78 -20.76
N ASN A 455 23.59 -156.01 -21.81
CA ASN A 455 24.48 -156.44 -22.89
C ASN A 455 25.90 -155.89 -22.72
N LEU A 456 26.90 -156.77 -22.74
CA LEU A 456 28.31 -156.37 -22.86
C LEU A 456 28.70 -156.31 -24.34
N THR A 457 28.89 -155.09 -24.87
CA THR A 457 29.46 -154.88 -26.21
C THR A 457 30.94 -154.55 -26.06
N VAL A 458 31.83 -155.44 -26.49
CA VAL A 458 33.28 -155.22 -26.47
C VAL A 458 33.75 -154.87 -27.88
N ALA A 459 34.30 -153.67 -28.07
CA ALA A 459 34.83 -153.21 -29.34
C ALA A 459 36.29 -153.66 -29.52
N GLY A 460 36.53 -154.97 -29.63
CA GLY A 460 37.89 -155.52 -29.72
C GLY A 460 37.97 -157.02 -29.46
N GLU A 461 39.19 -157.57 -29.57
CA GLU A 461 39.45 -158.98 -29.30
C GLU A 461 39.10 -159.34 -27.85
N THR A 462 38.10 -160.21 -27.67
CA THR A 462 37.76 -160.73 -26.36
C THR A 462 38.62 -161.96 -26.08
N ARG A 463 39.58 -161.81 -25.16
CA ARG A 463 40.51 -162.87 -24.73
C ARG A 463 39.99 -163.52 -23.45
N LEU A 464 39.44 -164.72 -23.56
CA LEU A 464 38.99 -165.52 -22.40
C LEU A 464 40.11 -166.48 -22.00
N GLY A 465 41.14 -165.93 -21.36
CA GLY A 465 42.40 -166.61 -21.09
C GLY A 465 43.32 -166.69 -22.32
N ASP A 466 44.39 -167.47 -22.21
CA ASP A 466 45.55 -167.41 -23.13
C ASP A 466 45.38 -168.17 -24.46
N ASN A 467 44.34 -168.97 -24.63
CA ASN A 467 44.20 -169.89 -25.77
C ASN A 467 42.89 -169.76 -26.57
N PHE A 468 41.95 -168.92 -26.12
CA PHE A 468 40.64 -168.75 -26.74
C PHE A 468 40.38 -167.29 -27.06
N PHE A 469 40.28 -166.99 -28.35
CA PHE A 469 40.10 -165.64 -28.86
C PHE A 469 38.88 -165.56 -29.77
N VAL A 470 38.02 -164.57 -29.50
CA VAL A 470 36.93 -164.19 -30.40
C VAL A 470 37.28 -162.84 -31.00
N ASN A 471 37.44 -162.80 -32.32
CA ASN A 471 37.72 -161.57 -33.05
C ASN A 471 36.43 -160.89 -33.54
N ASN A 472 36.53 -159.62 -33.94
CA ASN A 472 35.37 -158.82 -34.40
C ASN A 472 34.72 -159.32 -35.71
N GLU A 473 35.32 -160.30 -36.40
CA GLU A 473 34.74 -160.93 -37.60
C GLU A 473 33.91 -162.18 -37.24
N GLY A 474 33.79 -162.53 -35.96
CA GLY A 474 33.10 -163.73 -35.49
C GLY A 474 33.89 -165.03 -35.66
N ASN A 475 35.16 -164.95 -36.09
CA ASN A 475 36.03 -166.11 -36.18
C ASN A 475 36.56 -166.48 -34.79
N VAL A 476 36.14 -167.64 -34.29
CA VAL A 476 36.64 -168.23 -33.05
C VAL A 476 37.96 -168.94 -33.37
N THR A 477 39.05 -168.48 -32.78
CA THR A 477 40.38 -169.08 -32.94
C THR A 477 40.82 -169.71 -31.62
N TYR A 478 41.15 -171.00 -31.67
CA TYR A 478 41.76 -171.74 -30.56
C TYR A 478 43.15 -172.20 -30.97
N THR A 479 44.16 -171.90 -30.16
CA THR A 479 45.58 -172.12 -30.49
C THR A 479 46.26 -173.18 -29.62
N GLY A 480 45.52 -173.89 -28.77
CA GLY A 480 46.03 -175.03 -28.00
C GLY A 480 46.08 -176.33 -28.80
N GLU A 481 46.80 -177.34 -28.29
CA GLU A 481 46.80 -178.68 -28.89
C GLU A 481 45.42 -179.35 -28.81
N ILE A 482 45.17 -180.22 -29.80
CA ILE A 482 43.88 -180.82 -30.14
C ILE A 482 43.99 -182.33 -29.91
N THR A 483 43.34 -182.84 -28.84
CA THR A 483 43.22 -184.28 -28.54
C THR A 483 41.81 -184.81 -28.84
N GLU A 484 41.73 -186.01 -29.41
CA GLU A 484 40.50 -186.70 -29.79
C GLU A 484 39.46 -186.72 -28.67
N GLY A 485 38.40 -185.91 -28.83
CA GLY A 485 37.31 -185.77 -27.86
C GLY A 485 36.54 -184.46 -28.03
N ASP A 486 37.25 -183.33 -28.03
CA ASP A 486 36.64 -181.99 -27.91
C ASP A 486 37.04 -181.07 -29.08
N HIS A 487 36.36 -181.21 -30.23
CA HIS A 487 36.58 -180.37 -31.41
C HIS A 487 35.28 -179.78 -31.97
N ILE A 488 35.28 -178.47 -32.17
CA ILE A 488 34.24 -177.75 -32.92
C ILE A 488 34.52 -177.96 -34.42
N THR A 489 33.66 -178.73 -35.10
CA THR A 489 33.88 -179.10 -36.51
C THR A 489 33.06 -178.25 -37.49
N ASN A 490 33.71 -177.65 -38.48
CA ASN A 490 33.05 -176.95 -39.59
C ASN A 490 32.68 -177.94 -40.70
N LYS A 491 31.38 -178.09 -40.95
CA LYS A 491 30.81 -179.16 -41.79
C LYS A 491 30.59 -178.77 -43.27
N ALA A 492 30.81 -177.52 -43.67
CA ALA A 492 30.27 -176.98 -44.93
C ALA A 492 31.18 -177.05 -46.17
N TYR A 493 32.50 -177.25 -46.04
CA TYR A 493 33.45 -177.05 -47.16
C TYR A 493 33.96 -178.35 -47.84
N VAL A 494 33.41 -179.51 -47.50
CA VAL A 494 33.92 -180.83 -47.96
C VAL A 494 33.27 -181.34 -49.25
N ASP A 495 32.07 -180.85 -49.63
CA ASP A 495 31.20 -181.52 -50.60
C ASP A 495 31.14 -180.94 -52.05
N ASN A 496 31.93 -179.91 -52.40
CA ASN A 496 32.06 -179.41 -53.79
C ASN A 496 33.54 -179.44 -54.22
N SER A 497 34.06 -180.55 -54.77
CA SER A 497 33.86 -181.05 -56.15
C SER A 497 34.42 -180.07 -57.21
N VAL A 498 35.57 -180.33 -57.84
CA VAL A 498 35.81 -181.33 -58.92
C VAL A 498 35.19 -180.88 -60.26
N THR A 499 35.69 -179.73 -60.73
CA THR A 499 35.58 -179.13 -62.08
C THR A 499 36.69 -178.05 -62.13
N GLU A 500 37.57 -177.91 -63.13
CA GLU A 500 37.79 -178.66 -64.38
C GLU A 500 39.31 -178.83 -64.66
N LEU A 501 39.65 -179.65 -65.67
CA LEU A 501 40.93 -179.68 -66.38
C LEU A 501 40.61 -179.47 -67.86
N GLY A 502 41.18 -178.48 -68.54
CA GLY A 502 40.93 -178.27 -69.97
C GLY A 502 41.74 -177.12 -70.61
N ASP A 503 42.54 -177.46 -71.61
CA ASP A 503 43.09 -176.60 -72.67
C ASP A 503 43.76 -175.25 -72.32
N THR A 504 45.09 -175.25 -72.21
CA THR A 504 45.96 -174.45 -73.11
C THR A 504 47.43 -174.93 -73.05
N PRO A 505 48.22 -174.84 -74.14
CA PRO A 505 49.35 -175.75 -74.33
C PRO A 505 50.76 -175.19 -74.04
N LEU A 506 51.69 -176.14 -73.86
CA LEU A 506 53.14 -176.02 -73.97
C LEU A 506 53.65 -175.00 -75.01
N THR A 507 54.65 -174.20 -74.64
CA THR A 507 55.76 -173.84 -75.55
C THR A 507 57.09 -173.72 -74.80
N PHE A 508 58.14 -174.28 -75.39
CA PHE A 508 59.53 -174.07 -74.99
C PHE A 508 60.07 -172.75 -75.55
N GLY A 509 61.00 -172.12 -74.84
CA GLY A 509 61.86 -171.05 -75.34
C GLY A 509 63.24 -171.20 -74.72
N ALA A 510 64.23 -171.57 -75.52
CA ALA A 510 65.57 -171.93 -75.05
C ALA A 510 66.64 -170.89 -75.42
N ASN A 511 67.79 -171.07 -74.79
CA ASN A 511 69.14 -170.68 -75.22
C ASN A 511 69.71 -169.27 -74.95
N GLU A 512 70.83 -169.34 -74.22
CA GLU A 512 72.14 -168.70 -74.44
C GLU A 512 72.33 -167.18 -74.21
N GLY A 513 73.37 -166.91 -73.39
CA GLY A 513 73.78 -165.64 -72.84
C GLY A 513 74.64 -165.88 -71.60
#